data_AF-A0A920FBZ3-F1
#
_entry.id   AF-A0A920FBZ3-F1
#
_cell.length_a   1.000
_cell.length_b   1.000
_cell.length_c   1.000
_cell.angle_alpha   90.00
_cell.angle_beta   90.00
_cell.angle_gamma   90.00
#
_symmetry.space_group_name_H-M   'P 1'
#
loop_
_entity.id
_entity.type
_entity.pdbx_description
1 polymer ?
#
loop_
_entity_poly.entity_id
_entity_poly.type
_entity_poly.pdbx_seq_one_letter_code
_entity_poly.pdbx_strand_id
1 'polypeptide(L)' 'MKLRRLMSTLYGTLMSSFLALVLVPSHVFSDETCMSPYMAKIVGQEDYVYVWTLGQVGTGDEQDKLVTISVNPASPHYW' A
#
# COMPACT_ATOMS: atom_id res chain seq x y z
N MET A 1 34.57 -29.07 -9.05
CA MET A 1 33.27 -29.09 -8.31
C MET A 1 33.10 -27.92 -7.31
N LYS A 2 34.14 -27.47 -6.59
CA LYS A 2 34.05 -26.35 -5.62
C LYS A 2 33.78 -24.97 -6.25
N LEU A 3 34.37 -24.65 -7.41
CA LEU A 3 34.21 -23.33 -8.05
C LEU A 3 32.79 -23.06 -8.55
N ARG A 4 32.12 -24.07 -9.13
CA ARG A 4 30.72 -23.95 -9.60
C ARG A 4 29.73 -23.76 -8.44
N ARG A 5 29.97 -24.41 -7.30
CA ARG A 5 29.18 -24.21 -6.07
C ARG A 5 29.39 -22.82 -5.47
N LEU A 6 30.63 -22.30 -5.48
CA LEU A 6 30.91 -20.95 -5.01
C LEU A 6 30.20 -19.88 -5.86
N MET A 7 30.24 -20.02 -7.19
CA MET A 7 29.55 -19.09 -8.08
C MET A 7 28.02 -19.17 -7.92
N SER A 8 27.44 -20.37 -7.76
CA SER A 8 26.00 -20.50 -7.53
C SER A 8 25.53 -19.86 -6.22
N THR A 9 26.34 -19.95 -5.16
CA THR A 9 26.03 -19.28 -3.88
C THR A 9 26.09 -17.76 -4.02
N LEU A 10 27.10 -17.23 -4.73
CA LEU A 10 27.21 -15.80 -5.01
C LEU A 10 26.03 -15.25 -5.82
N TYR A 11 25.60 -15.97 -6.86
CA TYR A 11 24.41 -15.60 -7.64
C TYR A 11 23.14 -15.65 -6.79
N GLY A 12 22.97 -16.66 -5.94
CA GLY A 12 21.83 -16.77 -5.03
C GLY A 12 21.76 -15.61 -4.04
N THR A 13 22.89 -15.22 -3.45
CA THR A 13 22.95 -14.07 -2.53
C THR A 13 22.67 -12.75 -3.23
N LEU A 14 23.20 -12.54 -4.44
CA LEU A 14 22.93 -11.33 -5.24
C LEU A 14 21.45 -11.22 -5.61
N MET A 15 20.84 -12.32 -6.02
CA MET A 15 19.42 -12.35 -6.40
C MET A 15 18.51 -12.11 -5.19
N SER A 16 18.85 -12.67 -4.02
CA SER A 16 18.14 -12.43 -2.76
C SER A 16 18.25 -10.97 -2.31
N SER A 17 19.43 -10.35 -2.40
CA SER A 17 19.61 -8.93 -2.05
C SER A 17 18.83 -7.99 -2.96
N PHE A 18 18.74 -8.31 -4.26
CA PHE A 18 17.99 -7.52 -5.21
C PHE A 18 16.49 -7.59 -4.93
N LEU A 19 15.99 -8.79 -4.61
CA LEU A 19 14.58 -8.98 -4.25
C LEU A 19 14.21 -8.19 -2.98
N ALA A 20 15.07 -8.18 -1.95
CA ALA A 20 14.84 -7.42 -0.73
C ALA A 20 14.72 -5.91 -0.97
N LEU A 21 15.42 -5.35 -1.96
CA LEU A 21 15.35 -3.93 -2.31
C LEU A 21 14.02 -3.55 -3.00
N VAL A 22 13.45 -4.46 -3.79
CA VAL A 22 12.20 -4.21 -4.54
C VAL A 22 10.97 -4.29 -3.63
N LEU A 23 11.02 -5.06 -2.54
CA LEU A 23 9.92 -5.20 -1.59
C LEU A 23 9.85 -4.10 -0.53
N VAL A 24 10.68 -3.06 -0.60
CA VAL A 24 10.55 -1.91 0.30
C VAL A 24 9.25 -1.17 -0.03
N PRO A 25 8.27 -1.09 0.90
CA PRO A 25 7.02 -0.41 0.64
C PRO A 25 7.28 1.07 0.37
N SER A 26 6.98 1.51 -0.86
CA SER A 26 7.02 2.92 -1.24
C SER A 26 5.86 3.66 -0.60
N HIS A 27 6.15 4.76 0.10
CA HIS A 27 5.11 5.66 0.61
C HIS A 27 4.28 6.20 -0.56
N VAL A 28 3.02 5.78 -0.66
CA VAL A 28 2.08 6.29 -1.64
C VAL A 28 1.51 7.60 -1.08
N PHE A 29 1.90 8.73 -1.69
CA PHE A 29 1.26 10.00 -1.42
C PHE A 29 -0.03 10.06 -2.24
N SER A 30 -1.17 9.93 -1.57
CA SER A 30 -2.45 10.32 -2.15
C SER A 30 -2.61 11.82 -1.96
N ASP A 31 -2.59 12.58 -3.04
CA ASP A 31 -2.88 14.01 -3.01
C ASP A 31 -4.40 14.17 -2.99
N GLU A 32 -4.91 14.72 -1.89
CA GLU A 32 -6.34 15.01 -1.76
C GLU A 32 -6.72 16.03 -2.83
N THR A 33 -7.95 15.95 -3.35
CA THR A 33 -8.46 16.90 -4.34
C THR A 33 -8.13 18.33 -3.92
N CYS A 34 -7.42 19.08 -4.77
CA CYS A 34 -6.95 20.43 -4.47
C CYS A 34 -8.11 21.28 -3.91
N MET A 35 -8.09 21.53 -2.60
CA MET A 35 -9.01 22.48 -2.00
C MET A 35 -8.70 23.87 -2.56
N SER A 36 -9.73 24.56 -3.02
CA SER A 36 -9.62 25.98 -3.37
C SER A 36 -8.98 26.73 -2.21
N PRO A 37 -8.03 27.66 -2.46
CA PRO A 37 -7.42 28.47 -1.39
C PRO A 37 -8.45 29.35 -0.65
N TYR A 38 -9.69 29.43 -1.14
CA TYR A 38 -10.81 30.16 -0.52
C TYR A 38 -11.76 29.24 0.28
N MET A 39 -11.51 27.94 0.33
CA MET A 39 -12.30 26.98 1.09
C MET A 39 -11.67 26.75 2.47
N ALA A 40 -12.50 26.56 3.49
CA ALA A 40 -12.02 26.23 4.83
C ALA A 40 -11.29 24.89 4.78
N LYS A 41 -9.99 24.89 5.09
CA LYS A 41 -9.18 23.68 5.16
C LYS A 41 -9.69 22.83 6.32
N ILE A 42 -10.19 21.63 6.01
CA ILE A 42 -10.47 20.61 7.02
C ILE A 42 -9.12 20.11 7.54
N VAL A 43 -8.93 20.17 8.85
CA VAL A 43 -7.68 19.79 9.53
C VAL A 43 -8.01 18.97 10.76
N GLY A 44 -7.16 17.99 11.07
CA GLY A 44 -7.32 17.11 12.21
C GLY A 44 -7.37 15.64 11.80
N GLN A 45 -7.69 14.80 12.77
CA GLN A 45 -7.89 13.37 12.56
C GLN A 45 -9.36 13.12 12.22
N GLU A 46 -9.61 12.56 11.04
CA GLU A 46 -10.95 12.12 10.65
C GLU A 46 -11.36 10.85 11.41
N ASP A 47 -12.66 10.60 11.49
CA ASP A 47 -13.18 9.36 12.07
C ASP A 47 -13.23 8.20 11.07
N TYR A 48 -13.52 8.50 9.81
CA TYR A 48 -13.70 7.51 8.75
C TYR A 48 -13.11 7.95 7.41
N VAL A 49 -12.63 6.98 6.64
CA VAL A 49 -12.27 7.13 5.23
C VAL A 49 -13.14 6.20 4.39
N TYR A 50 -13.71 6.73 3.32
CA TYR A 50 -14.48 5.95 2.35
C TYR A 50 -13.64 5.70 1.09
N VAL A 51 -13.47 4.43 0.73
CA VAL A 51 -12.72 4.02 -0.46
C VAL A 51 -13.65 3.35 -1.44
N TRP A 52 -13.76 3.92 -2.64
CA TRP A 52 -14.44 3.26 -3.75
C TRP A 52 -13.46 2.33 -4.46
N THR A 53 -13.68 1.03 -4.34
CA THR A 53 -12.89 0.01 -5.04
C THR A 53 -13.58 -0.38 -6.34
N LEU A 54 -12.81 -0.54 -7.40
CA LEU A 54 -13.32 -1.10 -8.66
C LEU A 54 -13.16 -2.61 -8.65
N GLY A 55 -14.20 -3.31 -9.13
CA GLY A 55 -14.17 -4.74 -9.35
C GLY A 55 -13.18 -5.12 -10.45
N GLN A 56 -12.43 -6.20 -10.24
CA GLN A 56 -11.51 -6.74 -11.24
C GLN A 56 -11.84 -8.21 -11.51
N VAL A 57 -11.98 -8.55 -12.79
CA VAL A 57 -12.23 -9.94 -13.23
C VAL A 57 -11.16 -10.88 -12.69
N GLY A 58 -11.58 -12.01 -12.13
CA GLY A 58 -10.72 -13.01 -11.50
C GLY A 58 -10.28 -12.67 -10.07
N THR A 59 -10.78 -11.60 -9.46
CA THR A 59 -10.47 -11.21 -8.07
C THR A 59 -11.73 -11.02 -7.24
N GLY A 60 -11.83 -11.75 -6.12
CA GLY A 60 -12.96 -11.64 -5.20
C GLY A 60 -14.28 -12.02 -5.87
N ASP A 61 -15.28 -11.14 -5.76
CA ASP A 61 -16.58 -11.27 -6.42
C ASP A 61 -16.74 -10.34 -7.64
N GLU A 62 -15.64 -9.72 -8.09
CA GLU A 62 -15.57 -8.90 -9.30
C GLU A 62 -16.47 -7.64 -9.29
N GLN A 63 -16.97 -7.21 -8.12
CA GLN A 63 -17.85 -6.05 -8.00
C GLN A 63 -17.16 -4.82 -7.40
N ASP A 64 -17.65 -3.64 -7.82
CA ASP A 64 -17.34 -2.37 -7.16
C ASP A 64 -17.89 -2.35 -5.74
N LYS A 65 -17.16 -1.71 -4.82
CA LYS A 65 -17.57 -1.60 -3.40
C LYS A 65 -17.19 -0.24 -2.83
N LEU A 66 -18.04 0.28 -1.97
CA LEU A 66 -17.69 1.40 -1.09
C LEU A 66 -17.27 0.83 0.26
N VAL A 67 -15.98 0.85 0.54
CA VAL A 67 -15.39 0.38 1.78
C VAL A 67 -15.34 1.53 2.77
N THR A 68 -15.78 1.29 4.00
CA THR A 68 -15.69 2.26 5.11
C THR A 68 -14.59 1.82 6.06
N ILE A 69 -13.60 2.68 6.28
CA ILE A 69 -12.43 2.41 7.11
C ILE A 69 -12.50 3.34 8.32
N SER A 70 -12.41 2.79 9.53
CA SER A 70 -12.35 3.60 10.74
C SER A 70 -10.91 4.01 11.00
N VAL A 71 -10.64 5.31 10.92
CA VAL A 71 -9.27 5.86 11.03
C VAL A 71 -9.04 6.61 12.34
N ASN A 72 -10.03 6.68 13.24
CA ASN A 72 -9.82 7.21 14.57
C ASN A 72 -9.01 6.21 15.43
N PRO A 73 -7.82 6.57 15.95
CA PRO A 73 -6.99 5.68 16.78
C PRO A 73 -7.65 5.20 18.08
N ALA A 74 -8.67 5.92 18.57
CA ALA A 74 -9.45 5.52 19.74
C ALA A 74 -10.61 4.57 19.40
N SER A 75 -10.87 4.32 18.12
CA SER A 75 -11.93 3.42 17.68
C SER A 75 -11.61 1.97 18.06
N PRO A 76 -12.57 1.19 18.57
CA PRO A 76 -12.39 -0.26 18.75
C PRO A 76 -12.26 -1.01 17.41
N HIS A 77 -12.52 -0.33 16.29
CA HIS A 77 -12.41 -0.84 14.93
C HIS A 77 -11.32 -0.11 14.12
N TYR A 78 -10.30 0.44 14.79
CA TYR A 78 -9.14 1.01 14.11
C TYR A 78 -8.31 -0.11 13.45
N TRP A 79 -8.43 -0.24 12.13
CA TRP A 79 -7.67 -1.19 11.30
C TRP A 79 -7.48 -0.68 9.88
#